data_AF-A0A4U1IUK1-F1
#
_entry.id   AF-A0A4U1IUK1-F1
#
_cell.length_a   1.000
_cell.length_b   1.000
_cell.length_c   1.000
_cell.angle_alpha   90.00
_cell.angle_beta   90.00
_cell.angle_gamma   90.00
#
_symmetry.space_group_name_H-M   'P 1'
#
loop_
_entity.id
_entity.type
_entity.pdbx_description
1 polymer ?
#
loop_
_entity_poly.entity_id
_entity_poly.type
_entity_poly.pdbx_seq_one_letter_code
_entity_poly.pdbx_strand_id
1 'polypeptide(L)'
;MVSRARRSPSPALAALLAALPLGCGAPQSPANVDATASKPNTQAPHASAAPTTTDAPPTNETPGPTASERPARSPSPFHPLIVHGQPSFRMFVLPSFVAAISGDYLSTPIRIDDTGARVDSSLYAGLKGLGEPNAFYVMWITGDPPNHGKLGLNLPGERGGEDVFYSWKGSAWARDPDKPMPPAVSNAYYAGAIYSSAPWGDRTLYEINDPKLDEAKPIFVLGPGGSSPPAPEITRGAGSCKTKLLGHADLALLPSGDLIGFGKVCGEGDKPSFFGQSGAGPLAVERWPKGARTSVIDVLPGSEAVTSLPPGSRLYVLGPNDVLAVAQPADHGAYVAHWNGKAWSDVSPGKKENVNDAFRTKDGALWLVRERGLDRYTSGKWSSLTLPGDDRPLEWAKLGPNGTIWAGRSEQLLTFEKDSFHVIPLPELDPAEEGTPIDIVFRGDETLVAARAGGQVTVLSTKKPTKELDLDAPQEPGEGAPPPPRPAPKSEPHAFARITPGTPSCKELFVVLYKLAKVAPPDYDFPLTRAALKGHTELSGVKFAETEETGRRYFVAFVPSFSLGQKLVKTVQEGVKGSTPQLLCGKPARTNRDIRIDLRTGEIVKANP
;
A
#
# COMPACT_ATOMS: atom_id res chain seq x y z
N MET A 1 -33.44 -31.26 46.48
CA MET A 1 -33.31 -32.08 47.72
C MET A 1 -32.41 -33.27 47.43
N VAL A 2 -31.39 -33.44 48.28
CA VAL A 2 -30.49 -34.61 48.46
C VAL A 2 -29.38 -34.87 47.42
N SER A 3 -28.20 -35.08 48.00
CA SER A 3 -26.83 -35.22 47.50
C SER A 3 -26.45 -36.61 46.98
N ARG A 4 -25.35 -36.68 46.20
CA ARG A 4 -24.16 -37.61 46.27
C ARG A 4 -23.50 -37.67 44.87
N ALA A 5 -22.21 -37.86 44.66
CA ALA A 5 -21.08 -38.24 45.51
C ALA A 5 -19.75 -37.74 44.89
N ARG A 6 -18.77 -37.46 45.76
CA ARG A 6 -17.34 -37.30 45.42
C ARG A 6 -16.72 -38.67 45.14
N ARG A 7 -15.76 -38.74 44.20
CA ARG A 7 -14.74 -39.80 44.15
C ARG A 7 -13.36 -39.16 44.30
N SER A 8 -12.65 -39.59 45.33
CA SER A 8 -11.20 -39.40 45.50
C SER A 8 -10.44 -40.54 44.77
N PRO A 9 -9.17 -40.34 44.38
CA PRO A 9 -8.36 -41.34 43.71
C PRO A 9 -7.69 -42.32 44.69
N SER A 10 -7.45 -43.55 44.23
CA SER A 10 -6.63 -44.56 44.93
C SER A 10 -5.17 -44.53 44.47
N PRO A 11 -4.21 -44.98 45.32
CA PRO A 11 -2.78 -44.86 45.10
C PRO A 11 -2.06 -46.20 44.77
N ALA A 12 -0.76 -46.07 44.46
CA ALA A 12 0.35 -47.01 44.69
C ALA A 12 0.75 -48.03 43.60
N LEU A 13 1.96 -47.84 43.05
CA LEU A 13 3.20 -48.68 43.11
C LEU A 13 4.16 -48.18 42.00
N ALA A 14 5.31 -47.53 42.24
CA ALA A 14 6.56 -47.95 42.89
C ALA A 14 7.36 -49.06 42.16
N ALA A 15 8.48 -48.71 41.50
CA ALA A 15 9.86 -49.04 41.92
C ALA A 15 10.90 -49.20 40.76
N LEU A 16 12.18 -48.98 41.14
CA LEU A 16 13.50 -49.14 40.47
C LEU A 16 13.95 -47.97 39.56
N LEU A 17 15.13 -47.34 39.69
CA LEU A 17 16.40 -47.70 40.35
C LEU A 17 17.25 -46.43 40.63
N ALA A 18 18.10 -46.52 41.66
CA ALA A 18 18.98 -45.49 42.20
C ALA A 18 20.37 -45.42 41.52
N ALA A 19 21.07 -44.26 41.63
CA ALA A 19 22.38 -44.11 42.32
C ALA A 19 23.25 -42.91 41.85
N LEU A 20 23.65 -42.07 42.84
CA LEU A 20 24.90 -41.25 42.99
C LEU A 20 25.07 -39.89 42.23
N PRO A 21 25.92 -38.95 42.73
CA PRO A 21 25.86 -38.29 44.04
C PRO A 21 25.99 -36.75 43.98
N LEU A 22 25.71 -36.15 45.13
CA LEU A 22 25.78 -34.73 45.50
C LEU A 22 27.16 -34.09 45.31
N GLY A 23 27.18 -32.85 44.82
CA GLY A 23 28.30 -31.93 44.87
C GLY A 23 27.81 -30.49 45.04
N CYS A 24 27.74 -30.03 46.29
CA CYS A 24 27.43 -28.65 46.66
C CYS A 24 28.64 -27.73 46.41
N GLY A 25 28.39 -26.51 45.95
CA GLY A 25 29.39 -25.45 45.86
C GLY A 25 28.79 -24.11 45.45
N ALA A 26 28.16 -23.41 46.39
CA ALA A 26 27.76 -22.01 46.25
C ALA A 26 28.91 -21.10 46.72
N PRO A 27 29.28 -20.04 46.00
CA PRO A 27 30.17 -19.02 46.52
C PRO A 27 29.40 -17.95 47.31
N GLN A 28 29.95 -17.64 48.48
CA GLN A 28 29.47 -16.72 49.49
C GLN A 28 29.64 -15.25 49.06
N SER A 29 28.62 -14.44 49.32
CA SER A 29 28.71 -12.97 49.42
C SER A 29 29.41 -12.55 50.72
N PRO A 30 30.25 -11.51 50.72
CA PRO A 30 30.66 -10.85 51.95
C PRO A 30 29.70 -9.73 52.37
N ALA A 31 29.36 -9.84 53.64
CA ALA A 31 28.78 -8.95 54.64
C ALA A 31 28.63 -7.43 54.39
N ASN A 32 27.50 -6.97 54.93
CA ASN A 32 27.12 -5.62 55.36
C ASN A 32 28.18 -4.89 56.20
N VAL A 33 28.20 -3.56 56.03
CA VAL A 33 28.60 -2.60 57.07
C VAL A 33 27.42 -1.66 57.31
N ASP A 34 26.98 -1.63 58.57
CA ASP A 34 25.97 -0.73 59.13
C ASP A 34 26.36 0.75 59.01
N ALA A 35 25.38 1.61 58.67
CA ALA A 35 25.40 3.00 59.11
C ALA A 35 23.97 3.52 59.35
N THR A 36 23.73 3.82 60.61
CA THR A 36 22.53 4.30 61.27
C THR A 36 21.99 5.64 60.75
N ALA A 37 20.66 5.74 60.83
CA ALA A 37 19.84 6.92 60.60
C ALA A 37 20.19 8.14 61.47
N SER A 38 19.92 9.35 60.95
CA SER A 38 19.31 10.48 61.67
C SER A 38 18.93 11.61 60.70
N LYS A 39 17.63 11.91 60.61
CA LYS A 39 17.11 13.22 60.18
C LYS A 39 17.22 14.19 61.37
N PRO A 40 17.30 15.50 61.13
CA PRO A 40 16.17 16.30 61.59
C PRO A 40 15.69 17.37 60.60
N ASN A 41 14.40 17.61 60.80
CA ASN A 41 13.50 18.60 60.25
C ASN A 41 13.89 20.01 60.73
N THR A 42 13.82 21.03 59.89
CA THR A 42 13.79 22.42 60.37
C THR A 42 12.85 23.25 59.50
N GLN A 43 11.66 23.47 60.05
CA GLN A 43 10.72 24.54 59.68
C GLN A 43 11.35 25.91 59.95
N ALA A 44 11.09 26.87 59.07
CA ALA A 44 11.23 28.30 59.35
C ALA A 44 9.92 29.03 58.98
N PRO A 45 9.58 30.13 59.68
CA PRO A 45 8.19 30.56 59.88
C PRO A 45 7.72 31.68 58.93
N HIS A 46 6.40 31.87 58.94
CA HIS A 46 5.66 32.95 58.28
C HIS A 46 5.81 34.33 58.95
N ALA A 47 5.66 35.34 58.08
CA ALA A 47 5.07 36.68 58.26
C ALA A 47 5.95 37.83 58.80
N SER A 48 6.07 38.91 58.02
CA SER A 48 5.44 40.19 58.37
C SER A 48 5.39 41.18 57.19
N ALA A 49 4.51 42.16 57.33
CA ALA A 49 3.94 43.05 56.31
C ALA A 49 4.82 44.24 55.86
N ALA A 50 4.34 44.89 54.79
CA ALA A 50 4.84 46.09 54.10
C ALA A 50 4.97 47.34 55.03
N PRO A 51 5.62 48.46 54.58
CA PRO A 51 4.95 49.37 53.64
C PRO A 51 5.87 50.19 52.68
N THR A 52 5.16 50.91 51.80
CA THR A 52 5.44 52.24 51.23
C THR A 52 6.11 52.35 49.85
N THR A 53 5.27 52.88 48.96
CA THR A 53 5.46 53.54 47.67
C THR A 53 6.71 54.41 47.53
N THR A 54 7.41 54.25 46.40
CA THR A 54 8.23 55.30 45.80
C THR A 54 8.06 55.21 44.29
N ASP A 55 7.63 56.32 43.69
CA ASP A 55 7.40 56.46 42.25
C ASP A 55 8.66 56.16 41.45
N ALA A 56 8.58 55.19 40.54
CA ALA A 56 9.62 54.94 39.55
C ALA A 56 9.53 55.99 38.43
N PRO A 57 10.65 56.58 37.99
CA PRO A 57 10.66 57.49 36.84
C PRO A 57 10.28 56.72 35.55
N PRO A 58 9.73 57.42 34.54
CA PRO A 58 9.36 56.79 33.28
C PRO A 58 10.57 56.11 32.65
N THR A 59 10.47 54.80 32.45
CA THR A 59 11.36 54.02 31.60
C THR A 59 11.33 54.63 30.20
N ASN A 60 12.46 55.22 29.80
CA ASN A 60 12.73 55.51 28.39
C ASN A 60 12.63 54.21 27.60
N GLU A 61 11.62 54.11 26.75
CA GLU A 61 11.54 53.08 25.72
C GLU A 61 12.82 53.14 24.89
N THR A 62 13.69 52.15 25.10
CA THR A 62 14.81 51.90 24.19
C THR A 62 14.17 51.50 22.87
N PRO A 63 14.48 52.18 21.74
CA PRO A 63 13.96 51.79 20.44
C PRO A 63 14.21 50.30 20.24
N GLY A 64 13.14 49.53 20.03
CA GLY A 64 13.25 48.10 19.77
C GLY A 64 14.28 47.85 18.68
N PRO A 65 15.04 46.74 18.75
CA PRO A 65 16.07 46.43 17.76
C PRO A 65 15.44 46.56 16.38
N THR A 66 15.96 47.50 15.60
CA THR A 66 15.58 47.74 14.21
C THR A 66 15.62 46.40 13.51
N ALA A 67 14.52 46.00 12.87
CA ALA A 67 14.33 44.69 12.26
C ALA A 67 15.63 44.26 11.57
N SER A 68 16.35 43.34 12.20
CA SER A 68 17.63 42.85 11.69
C SER A 68 17.31 42.22 10.33
N GLU A 69 17.79 42.84 9.25
CA GLU A 69 17.60 42.34 7.90
C GLU A 69 18.03 40.88 7.88
N ARG A 70 17.07 39.96 7.71
CA ARG A 70 17.39 38.54 7.55
C ARG A 70 18.33 38.44 6.35
N PRO A 71 19.51 37.80 6.50
CA PRO A 71 20.43 37.63 5.39
C PRO A 71 19.69 36.96 4.23
N ALA A 72 19.93 37.44 3.01
CA ALA A 72 19.29 36.93 1.81
C ALA A 72 19.49 35.40 1.73
N ARG A 73 18.38 34.65 1.73
CA ARG A 73 18.40 33.19 1.62
C ARG A 73 18.90 32.79 0.24
N SER A 74 19.70 31.73 0.17
CA SER A 74 20.04 31.11 -1.12
C SER A 74 18.75 30.64 -1.82
N PRO A 75 18.64 30.77 -3.15
CA PRO A 75 17.42 30.39 -3.87
C PRO A 75 17.14 28.90 -3.71
N SER A 76 15.86 28.56 -3.51
CA SER A 76 15.37 27.17 -3.52
C SER A 76 15.58 26.53 -4.90
N PRO A 77 16.13 25.30 -4.98
CA PRO A 77 16.15 24.54 -6.23
C PRO A 77 14.79 23.90 -6.55
N PHE A 78 13.83 23.99 -5.63
CA PHE A 78 12.49 23.45 -5.79
C PHE A 78 11.50 24.48 -6.33
N HIS A 79 10.65 24.03 -7.23
CA HIS A 79 9.53 24.76 -7.82
C HIS A 79 8.19 24.14 -7.38
N PRO A 80 7.17 24.93 -7.04
CA PRO A 80 5.86 24.40 -6.70
C PRO A 80 5.21 23.74 -7.92
N LEU A 81 4.58 22.58 -7.68
CA LEU A 81 3.77 21.81 -8.62
C LEU A 81 2.29 21.83 -8.24
N ILE A 82 2.02 21.73 -6.95
CA ILE A 82 0.67 21.80 -6.37
C ILE A 82 0.71 22.88 -5.31
N VAL A 83 -0.13 23.90 -5.40
CA VAL A 83 -0.03 25.09 -4.52
C VAL A 83 -0.87 24.93 -3.25
N HIS A 84 -2.10 24.43 -3.39
CA HIS A 84 -3.02 24.22 -2.27
C HIS A 84 -3.63 22.82 -2.37
N GLY A 85 -3.64 22.06 -1.27
CA GLY A 85 -4.13 20.68 -1.23
C GLY A 85 -4.56 20.24 0.16
N GLN A 86 -5.37 19.17 0.25
CA GLN A 86 -5.96 18.72 1.51
C GLN A 86 -4.91 18.16 2.49
N PRO A 87 -5.17 18.17 3.81
CA PRO A 87 -4.18 17.83 4.83
C PRO A 87 -3.68 16.38 4.79
N SER A 88 -4.48 15.45 4.24
CA SER A 88 -4.05 14.09 3.96
C SER A 88 -3.57 13.95 2.53
N PHE A 89 -2.28 13.70 2.38
CA PHE A 89 -1.62 13.61 1.10
C PHE A 89 -0.64 12.44 1.11
N ARG A 90 -0.67 11.62 0.08
CA ARG A 90 0.28 10.50 -0.11
C ARG A 90 0.80 10.52 -1.54
N MET A 91 2.10 10.31 -1.69
CA MET A 91 2.74 10.21 -3.01
C MET A 91 3.21 8.78 -3.28
N PHE A 92 3.02 8.34 -4.52
CA PHE A 92 3.40 7.02 -4.99
C PHE A 92 4.15 7.15 -6.32
N VAL A 93 5.38 6.64 -6.36
CA VAL A 93 6.19 6.68 -7.58
C VAL A 93 5.70 5.62 -8.57
N LEU A 94 5.45 6.05 -9.80
CA LEU A 94 5.23 5.19 -10.96
C LEU A 94 6.31 5.57 -12.02
N PRO A 95 6.55 4.76 -13.07
CA PRO A 95 7.67 4.92 -14.00
C PRO A 95 7.68 6.24 -14.71
N SER A 96 6.48 6.60 -15.15
CA SER A 96 6.24 7.70 -16.07
C SER A 96 5.70 8.92 -15.34
N PHE A 97 5.24 8.77 -14.09
CA PHE A 97 4.62 9.84 -13.32
C PHE A 97 4.57 9.47 -11.83
N VAL A 98 4.30 10.43 -10.96
CA VAL A 98 3.96 10.19 -9.56
C VAL A 98 2.46 10.31 -9.39
N ALA A 99 1.84 9.30 -8.79
CA ALA A 99 0.46 9.36 -8.35
C ALA A 99 0.42 9.97 -6.95
N ALA A 100 -0.20 11.13 -6.82
CA ALA A 100 -0.52 11.75 -5.56
C ALA A 100 -2.00 11.52 -5.23
N ILE A 101 -2.30 11.25 -3.98
CA ILE A 101 -3.65 11.02 -3.50
C ILE A 101 -3.94 11.98 -2.36
N SER A 102 -4.93 12.83 -2.57
CA SER A 102 -5.35 13.87 -1.63
C SER A 102 -6.71 13.54 -1.02
N GLY A 103 -6.83 13.48 0.31
CA GLY A 103 -8.08 13.34 1.06
C GLY A 103 -8.30 11.99 1.77
N ASP A 104 -9.06 12.00 2.87
CA ASP A 104 -9.33 10.82 3.73
C ASP A 104 -10.49 9.94 3.24
N TYR A 105 -11.43 10.50 2.45
CA TYR A 105 -12.66 9.79 2.04
C TYR A 105 -13.02 9.97 0.57
N LEU A 106 -12.46 10.99 -0.09
CA LEU A 106 -12.61 11.30 -1.51
C LEU A 106 -11.23 11.60 -2.06
N SER A 107 -10.50 10.53 -2.36
CA SER A 107 -9.13 10.56 -2.82
C SER A 107 -9.06 11.18 -4.22
N THR A 108 -8.69 12.46 -4.35
CA THR A 108 -8.45 13.07 -5.66
C THR A 108 -7.16 12.49 -6.24
N PRO A 109 -7.22 11.75 -7.37
CA PRO A 109 -6.03 11.20 -8.00
C PRO A 109 -5.33 12.31 -8.77
N ILE A 110 -4.09 12.57 -8.40
CA ILE A 110 -3.26 13.60 -9.03
C ILE A 110 -2.12 12.89 -9.73
N ARG A 111 -1.98 13.14 -11.03
CA ARG A 111 -0.82 12.72 -11.79
C ARG A 111 0.17 13.86 -11.83
N ILE A 112 1.41 13.57 -11.45
CA ILE A 112 2.54 14.49 -11.53
C ILE A 112 3.54 13.92 -12.53
N ASP A 113 3.74 14.59 -13.65
CA ASP A 113 4.78 14.23 -14.62
C ASP A 113 5.52 15.46 -15.16
N ASP A 114 6.31 15.30 -16.22
CA ASP A 114 7.13 16.38 -16.79
C ASP A 114 6.29 17.55 -17.33
N THR A 115 4.97 17.35 -17.50
CA THR A 115 4.03 18.40 -17.92
C THR A 115 3.41 19.17 -16.74
N GLY A 116 3.73 18.80 -15.50
CA GLY A 116 3.18 19.36 -14.28
C GLY A 116 2.21 18.42 -13.55
N ALA A 117 1.50 18.97 -12.57
CA ALA A 117 0.47 18.26 -11.84
C ALA A 117 -0.91 18.44 -12.51
N ARG A 118 -1.71 17.38 -12.56
CA ARG A 118 -3.12 17.45 -13.00
C ARG A 118 -3.97 16.40 -12.31
N VAL A 119 -5.26 16.69 -12.13
CA VAL A 119 -6.23 15.66 -11.74
C VAL A 119 -6.33 14.65 -12.87
N ASP A 120 -6.10 13.37 -12.57
CA ASP A 120 -6.11 12.30 -13.57
C ASP A 120 -6.99 11.15 -13.09
N SER A 121 -8.27 11.19 -13.45
CA SER A 121 -9.24 10.13 -13.13
C SER A 121 -8.90 8.79 -13.80
N SER A 122 -8.01 8.77 -14.81
CA SER A 122 -7.56 7.52 -15.43
C SER A 122 -6.65 6.70 -14.52
N LEU A 123 -6.06 7.29 -13.47
CA LEU A 123 -5.39 6.53 -12.40
C LEU A 123 -6.32 5.55 -11.69
N TYR A 124 -7.62 5.80 -11.82
CA TYR A 124 -8.68 4.97 -11.32
C TYR A 124 -9.39 4.17 -12.44
N ALA A 125 -9.02 4.34 -13.71
CA ALA A 125 -9.63 3.56 -14.79
C ALA A 125 -9.43 2.05 -14.56
N GLY A 126 -10.53 1.30 -14.64
CA GLY A 126 -10.53 -0.15 -14.43
C GLY A 126 -10.84 -0.60 -13.00
N LEU A 127 -10.87 0.29 -12.01
CA LEU A 127 -11.41 -0.07 -10.69
C LEU A 127 -12.95 -0.15 -10.79
N LYS A 128 -13.53 -1.28 -10.37
CA LYS A 128 -15.00 -1.42 -10.31
C LYS A 128 -15.50 -0.75 -9.03
N GLY A 129 -16.60 0.01 -9.12
CA GLY A 129 -17.15 0.79 -7.99
C GLY A 129 -16.81 2.29 -8.04
N LEU A 130 -16.06 2.73 -9.05
CA LEU A 130 -15.74 4.14 -9.27
C LEU A 130 -16.86 4.90 -9.98
N GLY A 131 -17.24 6.03 -9.41
CA GLY A 131 -18.27 6.93 -9.94
C GLY A 131 -19.44 7.14 -9.00
N GLU A 132 -19.52 6.40 -7.89
CA GLU A 132 -20.40 6.76 -6.79
C GLU A 132 -19.70 7.87 -5.97
N PRO A 133 -20.36 9.02 -5.70
CA PRO A 133 -19.79 10.18 -5.02
C PRO A 133 -19.26 9.96 -3.60
N ASN A 134 -19.18 8.72 -3.13
CA ASN A 134 -18.62 8.40 -1.84
C ASN A 134 -17.85 7.08 -1.97
N ALA A 135 -16.61 7.16 -1.50
CA ALA A 135 -16.03 6.12 -0.67
C ALA A 135 -15.12 5.12 -1.40
N PHE A 136 -13.81 5.34 -1.25
CA PHE A 136 -12.84 4.30 -0.94
C PHE A 136 -11.60 4.92 -0.31
N TYR A 137 -11.04 4.22 0.68
CA TYR A 137 -9.77 4.57 1.29
C TYR A 137 -8.67 3.81 0.55
N VAL A 138 -7.76 4.53 -0.12
CA VAL A 138 -6.55 3.91 -0.68
C VAL A 138 -5.63 3.60 0.49
N MET A 139 -5.67 2.34 0.94
CA MET A 139 -4.92 1.91 2.12
C MET A 139 -3.42 1.94 1.85
N TRP A 140 -3.01 1.42 0.71
CA TRP A 140 -1.62 1.33 0.31
C TRP A 140 -1.46 1.07 -1.18
N ILE A 141 -0.32 1.52 -1.71
CA ILE A 141 0.20 1.13 -3.03
C ILE A 141 1.62 0.63 -2.80
N THR A 142 1.94 -0.55 -3.29
CA THR A 142 3.28 -1.16 -3.18
C THR A 142 3.76 -1.68 -4.54
N GLY A 143 5.05 -1.97 -4.66
CA GLY A 143 5.67 -2.50 -5.88
C GLY A 143 6.51 -1.48 -6.64
N ASP A 144 7.06 -1.92 -7.77
CA ASP A 144 7.86 -1.15 -8.72
C ASP A 144 7.17 -1.12 -10.09
N PRO A 145 6.15 -0.26 -10.29
CA PRO A 145 5.55 -0.08 -11.61
C PRO A 145 6.65 0.41 -12.58
N PRO A 146 6.61 0.06 -13.89
CA PRO A 146 5.47 -0.49 -14.62
C PRO A 146 5.46 -2.01 -14.51
N ASN A 147 6.51 -2.58 -13.90
CA ASN A 147 6.82 -3.99 -13.90
C ASN A 147 5.79 -4.72 -13.04
N HIS A 148 5.50 -4.18 -11.87
CA HIS A 148 4.49 -4.71 -10.95
C HIS A 148 4.09 -3.64 -9.94
N GLY A 149 2.81 -3.58 -9.61
CA GLY A 149 2.31 -2.73 -8.54
C GLY A 149 1.12 -3.43 -7.92
N LYS A 150 0.89 -3.20 -6.64
CA LYS A 150 -0.27 -3.67 -5.90
C LYS A 150 -0.96 -2.47 -5.28
N LEU A 151 -2.26 -2.34 -5.52
CA LEU A 151 -3.12 -1.30 -4.95
C LEU A 151 -4.19 -2.00 -4.11
N GLY A 152 -4.28 -1.61 -2.83
CA GLY A 152 -5.37 -2.00 -1.93
C GLY A 152 -6.37 -0.85 -1.77
N LEU A 153 -7.64 -1.12 -2.06
CA LEU A 153 -8.75 -0.18 -1.91
C LEU A 153 -9.79 -0.76 -0.97
N ASN A 154 -10.33 0.01 -0.04
CA ASN A 154 -11.52 -0.38 0.74
C ASN A 154 -12.80 0.19 0.09
N LEU A 155 -13.73 -0.66 -0.38
CA LEU A 155 -15.00 -0.22 -1.00
C LEU A 155 -16.15 -0.10 0.03
N PRO A 156 -16.65 1.10 0.37
CA PRO A 156 -17.52 1.33 1.53
C PRO A 156 -19.03 1.10 1.31
N GLY A 157 -19.42 0.44 0.21
CA GLY A 157 -20.84 0.14 -0.10
C GLY A 157 -21.36 -1.18 0.49
N GLU A 158 -20.47 -2.06 0.94
CA GLU A 158 -20.86 -3.35 1.52
C GLU A 158 -20.60 -3.28 3.03
N ARG A 159 -21.58 -3.62 3.88
CA ARG A 159 -21.34 -3.76 5.33
C ARG A 159 -20.27 -4.85 5.52
N GLY A 160 -19.03 -4.44 5.76
CA GLY A 160 -17.85 -5.32 5.76
C GLY A 160 -16.74 -4.91 4.78
N GLY A 161 -16.99 -3.91 3.92
CA GLY A 161 -16.06 -3.22 3.02
C GLY A 161 -15.15 -4.14 2.22
N GLU A 162 -15.57 -4.62 1.03
CA GLU A 162 -14.68 -5.44 0.21
C GLU A 162 -13.43 -4.65 -0.21
N ASP A 163 -12.27 -5.22 0.08
CA ASP A 163 -11.00 -4.66 -0.26
C ASP A 163 -10.56 -5.31 -1.54
N VAL A 164 -10.42 -4.49 -2.57
CA VAL A 164 -10.16 -4.98 -3.90
C VAL A 164 -8.71 -4.71 -4.25
N PHE A 165 -8.01 -5.80 -4.55
CA PHE A 165 -6.62 -5.74 -4.95
C PHE A 165 -6.54 -5.59 -6.44
N TYR A 166 -5.71 -4.64 -6.83
CA TYR A 166 -5.38 -4.43 -8.21
C TYR A 166 -3.89 -4.68 -8.40
N SER A 167 -3.56 -5.44 -9.43
CA SER A 167 -2.20 -5.43 -9.95
C SER A 167 -2.08 -4.39 -11.04
N TRP A 168 -1.00 -3.61 -11.01
CA TRP A 168 -0.61 -2.80 -12.15
C TRP A 168 -0.19 -3.72 -13.31
N LYS A 169 -0.82 -3.57 -14.47
CA LYS A 169 -0.52 -4.35 -15.69
C LYS A 169 0.21 -3.52 -16.75
N GLY A 170 0.99 -2.53 -16.32
CA GLY A 170 1.76 -1.64 -17.19
C GLY A 170 1.00 -0.39 -17.62
N SER A 171 -0.30 -0.49 -17.88
CA SER A 171 -1.13 0.65 -18.35
C SER A 171 -2.40 0.90 -17.53
N ALA A 172 -2.82 -0.06 -16.72
CA ALA A 172 -4.02 0.05 -15.90
C ALA A 172 -3.92 -0.86 -14.68
N TRP A 173 -4.71 -0.52 -13.66
CA TRP A 173 -5.00 -1.39 -12.55
C TRP A 173 -5.99 -2.48 -13.02
N ALA A 174 -5.54 -3.72 -13.04
CA ALA A 174 -6.43 -4.86 -13.23
C ALA A 174 -6.77 -5.43 -11.86
N ARG A 175 -8.06 -5.51 -11.53
CA ARG A 175 -8.52 -6.30 -10.37
C ARG A 175 -7.90 -7.67 -10.54
N ASP A 176 -7.22 -8.21 -9.55
CA ASP A 176 -6.64 -9.56 -9.65
C ASP A 176 -7.79 -10.59 -9.62
N PRO A 177 -8.31 -11.09 -10.77
CA PRO A 177 -9.53 -11.90 -10.77
C PRO A 177 -9.21 -13.39 -10.55
N ASP A 178 -8.01 -13.82 -10.95
CA ASP A 178 -7.57 -15.21 -11.03
C ASP A 178 -6.78 -15.65 -9.79
N LYS A 179 -6.58 -14.73 -8.85
CA LYS A 179 -5.96 -15.02 -7.55
C LYS A 179 -6.84 -14.41 -6.46
N PRO A 180 -8.11 -14.85 -6.32
CA PRO A 180 -8.88 -14.45 -5.15
C PRO A 180 -8.04 -14.81 -3.94
N MET A 181 -7.81 -13.84 -3.05
CA MET A 181 -7.15 -14.16 -1.81
C MET A 181 -7.89 -15.33 -1.15
N PRO A 182 -7.16 -16.27 -0.52
CA PRO A 182 -7.82 -17.38 0.13
C PRO A 182 -8.92 -16.82 1.02
N PRO A 183 -10.14 -17.41 1.04
CA PRO A 183 -11.26 -16.81 1.77
C PRO A 183 -10.94 -16.47 3.23
N ALA A 184 -10.05 -17.24 3.87
CA ALA A 184 -9.52 -16.93 5.20
C ALA A 184 -8.75 -15.59 5.26
N VAL A 185 -7.87 -15.32 4.29
CA VAL A 185 -7.13 -14.06 4.20
C VAL A 185 -8.08 -12.90 3.92
N SER A 186 -9.02 -13.07 2.99
CA SER A 186 -10.03 -12.04 2.71
C SER A 186 -10.86 -11.72 3.96
N ASN A 187 -11.36 -12.74 4.66
CA ASN A 187 -12.15 -12.56 5.89
C ASN A 187 -11.35 -11.91 7.02
N ALA A 188 -10.09 -12.33 7.21
CA ALA A 188 -9.22 -11.75 8.24
C ALA A 188 -8.86 -10.30 7.93
N TYR A 189 -8.57 -10.00 6.67
CA TYR A 189 -8.30 -8.64 6.24
C TYR A 189 -9.46 -7.67 6.53
N TYR A 190 -10.71 -8.10 6.33
CA TYR A 190 -11.89 -7.29 6.67
C TYR A 190 -12.05 -6.97 8.14
N ALA A 191 -11.47 -7.79 9.01
CA ALA A 191 -11.41 -7.48 10.42
C ALA A 191 -10.18 -6.65 10.80
N GLY A 192 -9.35 -6.25 9.83
CA GLY A 192 -8.08 -5.55 10.08
C GLY A 192 -6.98 -6.46 10.60
N ALA A 193 -6.99 -7.73 10.22
CA ALA A 193 -6.24 -8.77 10.91
C ALA A 193 -5.05 -9.34 10.11
N ILE A 194 -4.70 -8.82 8.93
CA ILE A 194 -3.42 -9.18 8.27
C ILE A 194 -2.28 -8.38 8.90
N TYR A 195 -1.26 -9.05 9.42
CA TYR A 195 -0.09 -8.40 10.02
C TYR A 195 1.08 -8.25 9.07
N SER A 196 1.33 -9.30 8.30
CA SER A 196 2.56 -9.40 7.52
C SER A 196 2.39 -10.37 6.34
N SER A 197 3.30 -10.28 5.39
CA SER A 197 3.41 -11.27 4.31
C SER A 197 4.84 -11.41 3.84
N ALA A 198 5.21 -12.62 3.42
CA ALA A 198 6.52 -12.90 2.85
C ALA A 198 6.40 -13.81 1.62
N PRO A 199 7.36 -13.78 0.68
CA PRO A 199 7.48 -14.83 -0.33
C PRO A 199 7.69 -16.19 0.35
N TRP A 200 7.06 -17.24 -0.18
CA TRP A 200 7.28 -18.62 0.25
C TRP A 200 7.17 -19.54 -0.96
N GLY A 201 8.31 -19.92 -1.51
CA GLY A 201 8.39 -20.59 -2.81
C GLY A 201 7.85 -19.70 -3.93
N ASP A 202 6.91 -20.24 -4.72
CA ASP A 202 6.16 -19.54 -5.77
C ASP A 202 4.84 -18.91 -5.27
N ARG A 203 4.60 -18.93 -3.96
CA ARG A 203 3.40 -18.39 -3.30
C ARG A 203 3.75 -17.24 -2.36
N THR A 204 2.73 -16.51 -1.93
CA THR A 204 2.82 -15.56 -0.82
C THR A 204 2.30 -16.23 0.45
N LEU A 205 3.07 -16.15 1.53
CA LEU A 205 2.63 -16.53 2.86
C LEU A 205 2.08 -15.29 3.57
N TYR A 206 0.83 -15.36 4.02
CA TYR A 206 0.19 -14.31 4.80
C TYR A 206 0.14 -14.72 6.26
N GLU A 207 0.45 -13.79 7.15
CA GLU A 207 0.09 -13.91 8.56
C GLU A 207 -1.17 -13.13 8.83
N ILE A 208 -2.17 -13.83 9.35
CA ILE A 208 -3.46 -13.24 9.65
C ILE A 208 -3.89 -13.63 11.07
N ASN A 209 -4.52 -12.73 11.81
CA ASN A 209 -5.38 -13.09 12.92
C ASN A 209 -6.71 -13.59 12.37
N ASP A 210 -7.21 -14.72 12.87
CA ASP A 210 -8.59 -15.09 12.58
C ASP A 210 -9.54 -14.27 13.48
N PRO A 211 -10.33 -13.34 12.94
CA PRO A 211 -11.19 -12.46 13.73
C PRO A 211 -12.41 -13.17 14.30
N LYS A 212 -12.71 -14.40 13.84
CA LYS A 212 -13.78 -15.23 14.42
C LYS A 212 -13.33 -15.93 15.70
N LEU A 213 -12.04 -15.90 15.99
CA LEU A 213 -11.50 -16.39 17.23
C LEU A 213 -11.45 -15.18 18.17
N ASP A 214 -12.17 -15.23 19.28
CA ASP A 214 -12.16 -14.20 20.36
C ASP A 214 -10.75 -13.93 20.95
N GLU A 215 -9.71 -14.57 20.42
CA GLU A 215 -8.32 -14.52 20.84
C GLU A 215 -7.44 -14.39 19.60
N ALA A 216 -6.48 -13.45 19.62
CA ALA A 216 -5.51 -13.24 18.56
C ALA A 216 -4.65 -14.49 18.30
N LYS A 217 -5.13 -15.38 17.43
CA LYS A 217 -4.42 -16.56 16.95
C LYS A 217 -3.90 -16.25 15.55
N PRO A 218 -2.64 -15.81 15.41
CA PRO A 218 -2.06 -15.68 14.10
C PRO A 218 -2.02 -17.07 13.46
N ILE A 219 -2.41 -17.14 12.19
CA ILE A 219 -2.30 -18.31 11.34
C ILE A 219 -1.58 -17.92 10.06
N PHE A 220 -0.79 -18.86 9.55
CA PHE A 220 -0.21 -18.71 8.23
C PHE A 220 -1.14 -19.27 7.17
N VAL A 221 -1.44 -18.45 6.17
CA VAL A 221 -2.26 -18.84 5.02
C VAL A 221 -1.47 -18.60 3.75
N LEU A 222 -1.36 -19.63 2.91
CA LEU A 222 -0.73 -19.51 1.61
C LEU A 222 -1.70 -18.97 0.57
N GLY A 223 -1.27 -17.96 -0.19
CA GLY A 223 -1.97 -17.44 -1.36
C GLY A 223 -2.22 -18.52 -2.43
N PRO A 224 -3.13 -18.32 -3.39
CA PRO A 224 -3.54 -19.36 -4.33
C PRO A 224 -2.42 -19.78 -5.31
N GLY A 225 -2.54 -21.01 -5.85
CA GLY A 225 -1.66 -21.56 -6.88
C GLY A 225 -0.33 -22.12 -6.37
N GLY A 226 0.52 -22.58 -7.30
CA GLY A 226 1.92 -22.95 -7.06
C GLY A 226 2.18 -24.34 -6.47
N SER A 227 3.45 -24.77 -6.53
CA SER A 227 3.94 -26.03 -5.97
C SER A 227 4.76 -25.87 -4.68
N SER A 228 4.66 -24.69 -4.05
CA SER A 228 5.39 -24.39 -2.82
C SER A 228 5.14 -25.42 -1.70
N PRO A 229 6.11 -25.58 -0.77
CA PRO A 229 5.91 -26.39 0.42
C PRO A 229 4.66 -25.98 1.20
N PRO A 230 4.09 -26.88 2.03
CA PRO A 230 3.06 -26.51 2.99
C PRO A 230 3.45 -25.26 3.79
N ALA A 231 2.46 -24.52 4.25
CA ALA A 231 2.69 -23.38 5.12
C ALA A 231 3.48 -23.86 6.35
N PRO A 232 4.46 -23.08 6.84
CA PRO A 232 5.02 -23.33 8.16
C PRO A 232 3.91 -23.29 9.22
N GLU A 233 4.17 -23.91 10.37
CA GLU A 233 3.28 -23.83 11.52
C GLU A 233 3.85 -22.83 12.52
N ILE A 234 2.99 -21.92 12.99
CA ILE A 234 3.34 -21.01 14.08
C ILE A 234 3.47 -21.84 15.37
N THR A 235 4.55 -21.63 16.10
CA THR A 235 4.80 -22.34 17.37
C THR A 235 3.69 -22.04 18.36
N ARG A 236 3.03 -23.10 18.84
CA ARG A 236 1.97 -22.97 19.85
C ARG A 236 2.56 -22.57 21.20
N GLY A 237 1.86 -21.67 21.87
CA GLY A 237 2.14 -21.28 23.26
C GLY A 237 1.46 -22.20 24.26
N ALA A 238 1.54 -21.85 25.55
CA ALA A 238 0.84 -22.51 26.63
C ALA A 238 -0.12 -21.54 27.36
N GLY A 239 -1.17 -22.06 27.99
CA GLY A 239 -2.10 -21.26 28.79
C GLY A 239 -2.99 -20.31 27.96
N SER A 240 -3.01 -19.03 28.36
CA SER A 240 -3.69 -17.94 27.62
C SER A 240 -3.00 -17.61 26.30
N CYS A 241 -1.70 -17.89 26.21
CA CYS A 241 -0.89 -17.71 25.01
C CYS A 241 -1.09 -18.89 24.05
N LYS A 242 -1.82 -18.67 22.97
CA LYS A 242 -2.09 -19.72 21.96
C LYS A 242 -0.92 -19.90 21.01
N THR A 243 -0.11 -18.86 20.85
CA THR A 243 1.15 -18.85 20.12
C THR A 243 2.26 -18.43 21.07
N LYS A 244 3.49 -18.87 20.78
CA LYS A 244 4.64 -18.55 21.62
C LYS A 244 5.14 -17.12 21.37
N LEU A 245 4.87 -16.56 20.19
CA LEU A 245 4.98 -15.13 19.90
C LEU A 245 3.61 -14.46 19.79
N LEU A 246 3.49 -13.26 20.35
CA LEU A 246 2.35 -12.35 20.24
C LEU A 246 2.34 -11.70 18.85
N GLY A 247 1.98 -12.47 17.82
CA GLY A 247 2.06 -12.04 16.41
C GLY A 247 3.49 -11.74 15.96
N HIS A 248 3.65 -11.45 14.66
CA HIS A 248 4.88 -10.91 14.13
C HIS A 248 4.65 -9.48 13.60
N ALA A 249 5.48 -8.53 14.02
CA ALA A 249 5.53 -7.19 13.43
C ALA A 249 6.06 -7.21 11.99
N ASP A 250 6.88 -8.22 11.66
CA ASP A 250 7.47 -8.37 10.34
C ASP A 250 7.78 -9.83 10.03
N LEU A 251 7.75 -10.19 8.74
CA LEU A 251 8.16 -11.49 8.22
C LEU A 251 9.12 -11.30 7.06
N ALA A 252 10.21 -12.05 7.05
CA ALA A 252 11.17 -12.00 5.97
C ALA A 252 11.62 -13.40 5.54
N LEU A 253 11.71 -13.60 4.22
CA LEU A 253 12.38 -14.76 3.63
C LEU A 253 13.85 -14.41 3.38
N LEU A 254 14.75 -15.11 4.04
CA LEU A 254 16.19 -14.94 3.86
C LEU A 254 16.64 -15.51 2.51
N PRO A 255 17.75 -15.01 1.92
CA PRO A 255 18.35 -15.62 0.73
C PRO A 255 18.75 -17.10 0.91
N SER A 256 18.96 -17.55 2.15
CA SER A 256 19.16 -18.96 2.50
C SER A 256 17.90 -19.82 2.28
N GLY A 257 16.73 -19.19 2.21
CA GLY A 257 15.41 -19.81 2.14
C GLY A 257 14.74 -20.00 3.50
N ASP A 258 15.39 -19.59 4.59
CA ASP A 258 14.79 -19.56 5.92
C ASP A 258 13.73 -18.46 5.99
N LEU A 259 12.58 -18.74 6.58
CA LEU A 259 11.61 -17.72 6.95
C LEU A 259 11.88 -17.30 8.39
N ILE A 260 11.79 -16.00 8.67
CA ILE A 260 11.87 -15.46 10.01
C ILE A 260 10.70 -14.52 10.28
N GLY A 261 10.22 -14.53 11.52
CA GLY A 261 9.20 -13.63 12.01
C GLY A 261 9.67 -12.97 13.30
N PHE A 262 9.43 -11.67 13.41
CA PHE A 262 9.86 -10.87 14.55
C PHE A 262 8.68 -10.47 15.43
N GLY A 263 8.71 -10.83 16.70
CA GLY A 263 7.63 -10.54 17.62
C GLY A 263 8.08 -10.54 19.07
N LYS A 264 7.14 -10.83 19.96
CA LYS A 264 7.37 -10.80 21.39
C LYS A 264 6.90 -12.09 22.05
N VAL A 265 7.71 -12.65 22.95
CA VAL A 265 7.35 -13.87 23.65
C VAL A 265 6.11 -13.62 24.51
N CYS A 266 5.11 -14.49 24.36
CA CYS A 266 3.89 -14.41 25.15
C CYS A 266 4.15 -14.96 26.58
N GLY A 267 3.91 -14.12 27.59
CA GLY A 267 4.05 -14.46 29.01
C GLY A 267 2.76 -15.03 29.62
N GLU A 268 2.88 -15.74 30.74
CA GLU A 268 1.72 -16.23 31.47
C GLU A 268 0.86 -15.06 31.97
N GLY A 269 -0.42 -15.05 31.60
CA GLY A 269 -1.35 -13.98 31.97
C GLY A 269 -1.42 -12.81 30.97
N ASP A 270 -0.58 -12.80 29.93
CA ASP A 270 -0.71 -11.83 28.85
C ASP A 270 -2.07 -11.98 28.16
N LYS A 271 -2.74 -10.84 27.97
CA LYS A 271 -3.93 -10.73 27.13
C LYS A 271 -3.47 -10.14 25.80
N PRO A 272 -3.28 -10.96 24.75
CA PRO A 272 -2.89 -10.42 23.46
C PRO A 272 -3.90 -9.35 23.05
N SER A 273 -3.41 -8.14 22.79
CA SER A 273 -4.25 -7.13 22.15
C SER A 273 -4.63 -7.63 20.75
N PHE A 274 -5.67 -7.04 20.14
CA PHE A 274 -6.04 -7.39 18.78
C PHE A 274 -4.82 -7.39 17.85
N PHE A 275 -3.92 -6.41 17.99
CA PHE A 275 -2.69 -6.25 17.24
C PHE A 275 -1.49 -7.10 17.69
N GLY A 276 -1.58 -7.86 18.78
CA GLY A 276 -0.45 -8.63 19.33
C GLY A 276 0.71 -7.76 19.85
N GLN A 277 0.56 -6.44 19.88
CA GLN A 277 1.67 -5.50 20.11
C GLN A 277 2.09 -5.34 21.58
N SER A 278 1.40 -5.97 22.53
CA SER A 278 1.63 -5.75 23.96
C SER A 278 1.64 -7.06 24.73
N GLY A 279 2.68 -7.25 25.55
CA GLY A 279 2.85 -8.39 26.45
C GLY A 279 3.95 -8.10 27.47
N ALA A 280 4.18 -8.99 28.42
CA ALA A 280 5.26 -8.82 29.39
C ALA A 280 6.59 -9.45 28.95
N GLY A 281 6.58 -10.39 27.99
CA GLY A 281 7.78 -11.14 27.62
C GLY A 281 8.84 -10.38 26.80
N PRO A 282 10.06 -10.94 26.65
CA PRO A 282 11.11 -10.35 25.83
C PRO A 282 10.77 -10.37 24.33
N LEU A 283 11.48 -9.58 23.53
CA LEU A 283 11.44 -9.70 22.07
C LEU A 283 12.07 -11.02 21.63
N ALA A 284 11.58 -11.57 20.53
CA ALA A 284 12.06 -12.83 19.98
C ALA A 284 11.89 -12.90 18.47
N VAL A 285 12.71 -13.73 17.84
CA VAL A 285 12.57 -14.13 16.44
C VAL A 285 12.18 -15.60 16.38
N GLU A 286 11.11 -15.89 15.67
CA GLU A 286 10.75 -17.25 15.28
C GLU A 286 11.30 -17.53 13.89
N ARG A 287 12.04 -18.63 13.75
CA ARG A 287 12.77 -18.97 12.53
C ARG A 287 12.38 -20.35 12.05
N TRP A 288 11.95 -20.45 10.79
CA TRP A 288 11.67 -21.69 10.08
C TRP A 288 12.79 -21.93 9.08
N PRO A 289 13.65 -22.93 9.32
CA PRO A 289 14.63 -23.35 8.32
C PRO A 289 13.97 -23.65 6.98
N LYS A 290 14.68 -23.44 5.87
CA LYS A 290 14.16 -23.71 4.52
C LYS A 290 13.42 -25.06 4.42
N GLY A 291 12.13 -24.99 4.11
CA GLY A 291 11.26 -26.17 3.93
C GLY A 291 10.81 -26.86 5.22
N ALA A 292 11.22 -26.38 6.39
CA ALA A 292 10.76 -26.88 7.68
C ALA A 292 9.33 -26.40 7.97
N ARG A 293 8.54 -27.26 8.63
CA ARG A 293 7.23 -26.90 9.18
C ARG A 293 7.32 -26.36 10.59
N THR A 294 8.30 -26.81 11.36
CA THR A 294 8.56 -26.40 12.73
C THR A 294 9.62 -25.32 12.77
N SER A 295 9.43 -24.36 13.67
CA SER A 295 10.35 -23.27 13.93
C SER A 295 11.20 -23.48 15.17
N VAL A 296 12.22 -22.63 15.29
CA VAL A 296 12.97 -22.37 16.51
C VAL A 296 12.66 -20.94 16.95
N ILE A 297 12.52 -20.73 18.26
CA ILE A 297 12.33 -19.39 18.82
C ILE A 297 13.62 -18.97 19.51
N ASP A 298 14.19 -17.90 18.99
CA ASP A 298 15.40 -17.26 19.47
C ASP A 298 14.99 -16.01 20.25
N VAL A 299 15.11 -16.04 21.58
CA VAL A 299 14.87 -14.86 22.45
C VAL A 299 16.00 -13.86 22.22
N LEU A 300 15.65 -12.61 21.96
CA LEU A 300 16.63 -11.57 21.67
C LEU A 300 17.27 -11.04 22.97
N PRO A 301 18.60 -11.00 23.06
CA PRO A 301 19.31 -10.63 24.29
C PRO A 301 19.04 -9.17 24.69
N GLY A 302 18.83 -8.89 25.97
CA GLY A 302 18.65 -7.52 26.49
C GLY A 302 17.29 -6.89 26.21
N SER A 303 16.33 -7.66 25.67
CA SER A 303 15.01 -7.17 25.29
C SER A 303 13.94 -7.29 26.38
N GLU A 304 14.30 -7.75 27.58
CA GLU A 304 13.37 -7.99 28.69
C GLU A 304 12.64 -6.72 29.16
N ALA A 305 13.28 -5.56 28.99
CA ALA A 305 12.68 -4.27 29.34
C ALA A 305 11.70 -3.76 28.27
N VAL A 306 11.72 -4.29 27.04
CA VAL A 306 10.88 -3.80 25.95
C VAL A 306 9.43 -4.22 26.18
N THR A 307 8.61 -3.32 26.72
CA THR A 307 7.24 -3.63 27.15
C THR A 307 6.23 -3.73 26.01
N SER A 308 6.48 -3.07 24.88
CA SER A 308 5.61 -3.11 23.69
C SER A 308 6.41 -3.33 22.41
N LEU A 309 5.72 -3.84 21.38
CA LEU A 309 6.22 -3.97 20.02
C LEU A 309 5.59 -2.83 19.20
N PRO A 310 6.25 -1.68 19.07
CA PRO A 310 5.64 -0.51 18.47
C PRO A 310 5.50 -0.65 16.96
N PRO A 311 4.57 0.10 16.34
CA PRO A 311 4.54 0.30 14.90
C PRO A 311 5.94 0.72 14.40
N GLY A 312 6.45 0.09 13.35
CA GLY A 312 7.79 0.36 12.83
C GLY A 312 8.86 -0.65 13.25
N SER A 313 8.53 -1.62 14.11
CA SER A 313 9.37 -2.79 14.36
C SER A 313 9.57 -3.60 13.06
N ARG A 314 10.82 -3.86 12.64
CA ARG A 314 11.13 -4.42 11.32
C ARG A 314 12.34 -5.35 11.33
N LEU A 315 12.40 -6.21 10.31
CA LEU A 315 13.54 -7.04 9.97
C LEU A 315 14.29 -6.48 8.75
N TYR A 316 15.61 -6.31 8.87
CA TYR A 316 16.49 -5.93 7.77
C TYR A 316 17.38 -7.11 7.41
N VAL A 317 17.06 -7.78 6.31
CA VAL A 317 17.84 -8.90 5.79
C VAL A 317 19.08 -8.38 5.07
N LEU A 318 20.25 -8.49 5.71
CA LEU A 318 21.53 -8.04 5.17
C LEU A 318 22.16 -9.04 4.19
N GLY A 319 21.93 -10.33 4.44
CA GLY A 319 22.43 -11.43 3.63
C GLY A 319 21.77 -12.77 4.01
N PRO A 320 22.27 -13.91 3.48
CA PRO A 320 21.68 -15.23 3.75
C PRO A 320 21.63 -15.61 5.23
N ASN A 321 22.58 -15.09 6.00
CA ASN A 321 22.79 -15.38 7.42
C ASN A 321 23.06 -14.09 8.21
N ASP A 322 22.58 -12.97 7.72
CA ASP A 322 22.88 -11.66 8.29
C ASP A 322 21.59 -10.85 8.35
N VAL A 323 21.10 -10.58 9.57
CA VAL A 323 19.78 -9.98 9.80
C VAL A 323 19.85 -9.02 10.98
N LEU A 324 19.26 -7.85 10.85
CA LEU A 324 19.00 -6.95 11.96
C LEU A 324 17.51 -6.95 12.31
N ALA A 325 17.18 -7.13 13.58
CA ALA A 325 15.85 -6.90 14.12
C ALA A 325 15.85 -5.56 14.84
N VAL A 326 14.98 -4.64 14.44
CA VAL A 326 14.88 -3.28 14.99
C VAL A 326 13.50 -3.09 15.61
N ALA A 327 13.45 -2.67 16.87
CA ALA A 327 12.24 -2.23 17.55
C ALA A 327 12.45 -0.84 18.17
N GLN A 328 11.35 -0.09 18.34
CA GLN A 328 11.39 1.30 18.81
C GLN A 328 10.55 1.52 20.07
N PRO A 329 10.79 0.77 21.16
CA PRO A 329 9.97 0.86 22.38
C PRO A 329 9.84 2.31 22.86
N ALA A 330 8.61 2.71 23.18
CA ALA A 330 8.28 4.08 23.58
C ALA A 330 9.03 4.55 24.84
N ASP A 331 9.53 3.62 25.65
CA ASP A 331 10.15 3.83 26.97
C ASP A 331 11.68 3.59 26.99
N HIS A 332 12.28 3.04 25.93
CA HIS A 332 13.65 2.51 26.00
C HIS A 332 14.60 2.92 24.86
N GLY A 333 14.16 3.78 23.93
CA GLY A 333 14.94 4.12 22.74
C GLY A 333 15.02 2.96 21.75
N ALA A 334 15.78 3.07 20.66
CA ALA A 334 15.86 1.96 19.71
C ALA A 334 16.55 0.73 20.29
N TYR A 335 15.89 -0.42 20.11
CA TYR A 335 16.46 -1.73 20.32
C TYR A 335 16.89 -2.32 18.97
N VAL A 336 18.13 -2.80 18.88
CA VAL A 336 18.66 -3.45 17.67
C VAL A 336 19.37 -4.75 18.05
N ALA A 337 18.90 -5.87 17.50
CA ALA A 337 19.59 -7.15 17.60
C ALA A 337 20.16 -7.56 16.25
N HIS A 338 21.38 -8.12 16.24
CA HIS A 338 22.08 -8.58 15.04
C HIS A 338 22.26 -10.09 15.06
N TRP A 339 21.77 -10.76 14.02
CA TRP A 339 22.07 -12.15 13.72
C TRP A 339 23.24 -12.24 12.75
N ASN A 340 24.33 -12.85 13.19
CA ASN A 340 25.54 -13.04 12.39
C ASN A 340 25.65 -14.43 11.73
N GLY A 341 24.56 -15.20 11.72
CA GLY A 341 24.54 -16.57 11.21
C GLY A 341 24.70 -17.64 12.28
N LYS A 342 25.08 -17.24 13.50
CA LYS A 342 25.32 -18.17 14.61
C LYS A 342 24.54 -17.80 15.87
N ALA A 343 24.51 -16.52 16.23
CA ALA A 343 23.85 -16.03 17.43
C ALA A 343 23.29 -14.62 17.22
N TRP A 344 22.26 -14.29 17.99
CA TRP A 344 21.80 -12.92 18.16
C TRP A 344 22.68 -12.20 19.18
N SER A 345 23.03 -10.95 18.88
CA SER A 345 23.69 -10.03 19.80
C SER A 345 22.93 -8.72 19.88
N ASP A 346 22.79 -8.17 21.08
CA ASP A 346 22.30 -6.80 21.26
C ASP A 346 23.37 -5.83 20.74
N VAL A 347 23.00 -5.07 19.73
CA VAL A 347 23.81 -4.02 19.12
C VAL A 347 23.04 -2.71 19.15
N SER A 348 22.18 -2.49 20.14
CA SER A 348 21.43 -1.24 20.28
C SER A 348 22.39 -0.05 20.40
N PRO A 349 22.05 1.12 19.83
CA PRO A 349 22.81 2.33 20.13
C PRO A 349 22.69 2.58 21.63
N GLY A 350 23.81 2.80 22.35
CA GLY A 350 23.79 2.97 23.81
C GLY A 350 23.04 4.23 24.31
N LYS A 351 22.42 4.99 23.40
CA LYS A 351 21.65 6.21 23.69
C LYS A 351 20.16 5.87 23.80
N LYS A 352 19.53 6.33 24.88
CA LYS A 352 18.07 6.23 25.08
C LYS A 352 17.37 7.41 24.41
N GLU A 353 17.38 7.42 23.09
CA GLU A 353 16.68 8.43 22.29
C GLU A 353 15.62 7.77 21.42
N ASN A 354 14.54 8.52 21.17
CA ASN A 354 13.50 8.09 20.24
C ASN A 354 14.08 8.00 18.83
N VAL A 355 13.75 6.91 18.17
CA VAL A 355 14.06 6.69 16.76
C VAL A 355 12.75 6.77 16.00
N ASN A 356 12.69 7.69 15.06
CA ASN A 356 11.50 7.98 14.26
C ASN A 356 11.40 7.03 13.07
N ASP A 357 12.54 6.57 12.53
CA ASP A 357 12.57 5.65 11.40
C ASP A 357 13.89 4.88 11.33
N ALA A 358 13.94 3.85 10.49
CA ALA A 358 15.15 3.12 10.16
C ALA A 358 15.13 2.69 8.69
N PHE A 359 16.30 2.67 8.05
CA PHE A 359 16.42 2.17 6.69
C PHE A 359 17.82 1.64 6.41
N ARG A 360 17.94 0.87 5.33
CA ARG A 360 19.20 0.25 4.91
C ARG A 360 19.73 0.88 3.63
N THR A 361 21.02 1.14 3.57
CA THR A 361 21.72 1.58 2.36
C THR A 361 22.27 0.41 1.54
N LYS A 362 22.56 0.66 0.25
CA LYS A 362 23.05 -0.37 -0.71
C LYS A 362 24.38 -1.01 -0.26
N ASP A 363 25.20 -0.28 0.48
CA ASP A 363 26.45 -0.76 1.08
C ASP A 363 26.23 -1.69 2.29
N GLY A 364 24.97 -1.91 2.69
CA GLY A 364 24.62 -2.77 3.81
C GLY A 364 24.49 -2.06 5.15
N ALA A 365 24.80 -0.76 5.26
CA ALA A 365 24.68 -0.06 6.53
C ALA A 365 23.21 0.12 6.94
N LEU A 366 22.95 -0.03 8.23
CA LEU A 366 21.67 0.34 8.84
C LEU A 366 21.77 1.77 9.34
N TRP A 367 20.76 2.57 9.02
CA TRP A 367 20.61 3.93 9.50
C TRP A 367 19.39 4.00 10.43
N LEU A 368 19.58 4.61 11.59
CA LEU A 368 18.51 4.99 12.49
C LEU A 368 18.32 6.50 12.43
N VAL A 369 17.08 6.92 12.26
CA VAL A 369 16.66 8.32 12.28
C VAL A 369 16.28 8.66 13.69
N ARG A 370 17.19 9.30 14.43
CA ARG A 370 16.88 9.83 15.76
C ARG A 370 16.21 11.18 15.62
N GLU A 371 15.54 11.59 16.69
CA GLU A 371 14.99 12.93 16.81
C GLU A 371 16.04 14.00 16.45
N ARG A 372 17.28 13.90 16.94
CA ARG A 372 18.30 14.96 16.76
C ARG A 372 19.49 14.57 15.89
N GLY A 373 19.35 13.51 15.08
CA GLY A 373 20.47 13.07 14.27
C GLY A 373 20.26 11.76 13.58
N LEU A 374 21.33 11.27 12.96
CA LEU A 374 21.36 9.97 12.33
C LEU A 374 22.40 9.10 13.03
N ASP A 375 22.08 7.84 13.27
CA ASP A 375 23.07 6.84 13.67
C ASP A 375 23.26 5.83 12.54
N ARG A 376 24.51 5.57 12.17
CA ARG A 376 24.89 4.60 11.15
C ARG A 376 25.57 3.41 11.81
N TYR A 377 25.00 2.22 11.62
CA TYR A 377 25.60 0.95 11.97
C TYR A 377 26.24 0.31 10.74
N THR A 378 27.56 0.15 10.80
CA THR A 378 28.33 -0.54 9.76
C THR A 378 29.47 -1.30 10.39
N SER A 379 29.76 -2.50 9.87
CA SER A 379 30.88 -3.32 10.33
C SER A 379 30.90 -3.55 11.85
N GLY A 380 29.73 -3.76 12.45
CA GLY A 380 29.61 -4.03 13.88
C GLY A 380 29.68 -2.79 14.79
N LYS A 381 29.74 -1.57 14.24
CA LYS A 381 29.95 -0.34 15.01
C LYS A 381 28.94 0.74 14.65
N TRP A 382 28.53 1.48 15.67
CA TRP A 382 27.76 2.72 15.51
C TRP A 382 28.66 3.93 15.31
N SER A 383 28.20 4.83 14.46
CA SER A 383 28.69 6.19 14.36
C SER A 383 27.47 7.12 14.39
N SER A 384 27.54 8.17 15.20
CA SER A 384 26.50 9.20 15.24
C SER A 384 26.89 10.38 14.37
N LEU A 385 25.93 10.89 13.63
CA LEU A 385 26.04 12.10 12.84
C LEU A 385 25.12 13.15 13.43
N THR A 386 25.72 14.30 13.75
CA THR A 386 24.98 15.50 14.18
C THR A 386 24.57 16.30 12.96
N LEU A 387 23.33 16.77 12.95
CA LEU A 387 22.79 17.56 11.86
C LEU A 387 23.30 19.01 11.96
N PRO A 388 23.51 19.70 10.83
CA PRO A 388 23.77 21.13 10.85
C PRO A 388 22.50 21.92 11.23
N GLY A 389 22.67 23.07 11.87
CA GLY A 389 21.58 23.98 12.22
C GLY A 389 21.08 23.84 13.65
N ASP A 390 19.78 24.03 13.86
CA ASP A 390 19.14 24.03 15.19
C ASP A 390 18.89 22.61 15.75
N ASP A 391 18.39 22.53 16.98
CA ASP A 391 18.12 21.29 17.75
C ASP A 391 16.70 20.74 17.49
N ARG A 392 16.06 21.12 16.37
CA ARG A 392 14.70 20.65 16.05
C ARG A 392 14.70 19.19 15.59
N PRO A 393 13.61 18.45 15.85
CA PRO A 393 13.51 17.04 15.52
C PRO A 393 13.52 16.77 14.01
N LEU A 394 14.17 15.67 13.59
CA LEU A 394 13.93 15.07 12.27
C LEU A 394 12.56 14.41 12.27
N GLU A 395 11.72 14.78 11.33
CA GLU A 395 10.40 14.18 11.16
C GLU A 395 10.50 12.84 10.40
N TRP A 396 11.40 12.78 9.42
CA TRP A 396 11.62 11.58 8.61
C TRP A 396 12.99 11.62 7.93
N ALA A 397 13.48 10.46 7.50
CA ALA A 397 14.56 10.39 6.52
C ALA A 397 14.36 9.21 5.56
N LYS A 398 14.75 9.38 4.30
CA LYS A 398 14.61 8.39 3.23
C LYS A 398 15.87 8.29 2.39
N LEU A 399 16.12 7.10 1.88
CA LEU A 399 17.20 6.85 0.94
C LEU A 399 16.78 7.18 -0.50
N GLY A 400 17.50 8.11 -1.13
CA GLY A 400 17.36 8.43 -2.54
C GLY A 400 17.99 7.36 -3.46
N PRO A 401 17.63 7.34 -4.76
CA PRO A 401 18.06 6.30 -5.71
C PRO A 401 19.58 6.25 -5.93
N ASN A 402 20.25 7.41 -5.79
CA ASN A 402 21.69 7.59 -5.89
C ASN A 402 22.44 7.28 -4.57
N GLY A 403 21.74 6.88 -3.51
CA GLY A 403 22.31 6.62 -2.19
C GLY A 403 22.42 7.86 -1.29
N THR A 404 22.02 9.04 -1.77
CA THR A 404 21.90 10.24 -0.92
C THR A 404 20.79 10.01 0.10
N ILE A 405 21.04 10.33 1.36
CA ILE A 405 20.01 10.32 2.39
C ILE A 405 19.34 11.69 2.39
N TRP A 406 18.03 11.70 2.27
CA TRP A 406 17.20 12.89 2.39
C TRP A 406 16.53 12.88 3.75
N ALA A 407 16.51 14.01 4.44
CA ALA A 407 15.84 14.12 5.72
C ALA A 407 15.00 15.39 5.79
N GLY A 408 13.81 15.25 6.35
CA GLY A 408 12.91 16.36 6.63
C GLY A 408 13.02 16.78 8.08
N ARG A 409 13.21 18.07 8.30
CA ARG A 409 13.06 18.77 9.58
C ARG A 409 12.08 19.91 9.38
N SER A 410 11.40 20.38 10.43
CA SER A 410 10.56 21.59 10.34
C SER A 410 11.31 22.69 9.56
N GLU A 411 10.72 23.15 8.45
CA GLU A 411 11.24 24.14 7.47
C GLU A 411 12.48 23.78 6.65
N GLN A 412 13.11 22.63 6.88
CA GLN A 412 14.38 22.32 6.23
C GLN A 412 14.37 20.94 5.62
N LEU A 413 14.79 20.92 4.36
CA LEU A 413 15.17 19.69 3.71
C LEU A 413 16.68 19.55 3.77
N LEU A 414 17.15 18.39 4.21
CA LEU A 414 18.56 18.08 4.35
C LEU A 414 18.90 16.97 3.37
N THR A 415 20.07 17.06 2.75
CA THR A 415 20.69 15.91 2.08
C THR A 415 21.99 15.54 2.77
N PHE A 416 22.30 14.25 2.78
CA PHE A 416 23.57 13.74 3.24
C PHE A 416 24.21 12.91 2.12
N GLU A 417 25.34 13.41 1.63
CA GLU A 417 26.13 12.82 0.56
C GLU A 417 27.61 13.00 0.92
N LYS A 418 28.46 11.98 0.64
CA LYS A 418 29.93 12.06 0.87
C LYS A 418 30.28 12.56 2.27
N ASP A 419 29.62 12.00 3.28
CA ASP A 419 29.84 12.29 4.69
C ASP A 419 29.56 13.75 5.12
N SER A 420 28.81 14.52 4.33
CA SER A 420 28.45 15.90 4.62
C SER A 420 26.97 16.16 4.45
N PHE A 421 26.42 17.02 5.32
CA PHE A 421 25.05 17.51 5.19
C PHE A 421 24.99 18.80 4.38
N HIS A 422 23.97 18.90 3.54
CA HIS A 422 23.63 20.11 2.81
C HIS A 422 22.17 20.49 3.13
N VAL A 423 21.97 21.72 3.60
CA VAL A 423 20.64 22.29 3.78
C VAL A 423 20.14 22.74 2.41
N ILE A 424 18.97 22.24 2.02
CA ILE A 424 18.28 22.64 0.81
C ILE A 424 17.13 23.56 1.22
N PRO A 425 17.18 24.85 0.84
CA PRO A 425 16.08 25.76 1.13
C PRO A 425 14.84 25.31 0.37
N LEU A 426 13.72 25.18 1.09
CA LEU A 426 12.40 25.06 0.48
C LEU A 426 11.94 26.46 0.02
N PRO A 427 11.09 26.57 -1.01
CA PRO A 427 10.50 27.84 -1.38
C PRO A 427 9.62 28.34 -0.23
N GLU A 428 9.52 29.66 -0.11
CA GLU A 428 8.59 30.28 0.84
C GLU A 428 7.16 29.99 0.37
N LEU A 429 6.43 29.18 1.13
CA LEU A 429 5.08 28.73 0.77
C LEU A 429 4.03 29.76 1.19
N ASP A 430 4.19 30.35 2.37
CA ASP A 430 3.40 31.48 2.88
C ASP A 430 4.30 32.32 3.81
N PRO A 431 4.34 33.66 3.70
CA PRO A 431 5.08 34.52 4.63
C PRO A 431 4.63 34.38 6.10
N ALA A 432 3.39 33.97 6.34
CA ALA A 432 2.81 33.86 7.67
C ALA A 432 3.01 32.47 8.31
N GLU A 433 3.31 31.44 7.52
CA GLU A 433 3.30 30.05 8.00
C GLU A 433 4.45 29.22 7.40
N GLU A 434 5.13 28.53 8.30
CA GLU A 434 6.34 27.77 8.01
C GLU A 434 6.00 26.37 7.44
N GLY A 435 6.61 26.01 6.31
CA GLY A 435 6.36 24.75 5.62
C GLY A 435 7.13 23.57 6.22
N THR A 436 6.43 22.52 6.66
CA THR A 436 7.03 21.28 7.16
C THR A 436 7.04 20.22 6.06
N PRO A 437 8.20 19.72 5.60
CA PRO A 437 8.23 18.60 4.66
C PRO A 437 7.60 17.36 5.31
N ILE A 438 6.54 16.83 4.71
CA ILE A 438 5.80 15.66 5.22
C ILE A 438 6.15 14.37 4.49
N ASP A 439 6.61 14.46 3.24
CA ASP A 439 7.00 13.31 2.44
C ASP A 439 7.98 13.69 1.32
N ILE A 440 8.74 12.71 0.84
CA ILE A 440 9.59 12.81 -0.34
C ILE A 440 9.49 11.54 -1.17
N VAL A 441 9.48 11.72 -2.49
CA VAL A 441 9.53 10.62 -3.46
C VAL A 441 10.48 10.96 -4.61
N PHE A 442 11.01 9.92 -5.25
CA PHE A 442 12.04 10.05 -6.28
C PHE A 442 11.56 9.43 -7.60
N ARG A 443 11.60 10.19 -8.70
CA ARG A 443 11.20 9.75 -10.04
C ARG A 443 12.37 9.97 -11.02
N GLY A 444 13.17 8.93 -11.24
CA GLY A 444 14.38 9.04 -12.04
C GLY A 444 15.39 10.00 -11.40
N ASP A 445 15.68 11.11 -12.08
CA ASP A 445 16.51 12.22 -11.61
C ASP A 445 15.72 13.33 -10.90
N GLU A 446 14.39 13.27 -10.93
CA GLU A 446 13.52 14.24 -10.28
C GLU A 446 13.27 13.87 -8.82
N THR A 447 13.34 14.87 -7.96
CA THR A 447 12.95 14.76 -6.55
C THR A 447 11.67 15.55 -6.32
N LEU A 448 10.65 14.90 -5.77
CA LEU A 448 9.40 15.53 -5.39
C LEU A 448 9.26 15.55 -3.87
N VAL A 449 8.92 16.70 -3.30
CA VAL A 449 8.73 16.89 -1.87
C VAL A 449 7.30 17.36 -1.62
N ALA A 450 6.57 16.67 -0.76
CA ALA A 450 5.32 17.19 -0.22
C ALA A 450 5.65 17.94 1.07
N ALA A 451 5.23 19.20 1.16
CA ALA A 451 5.39 20.06 2.32
C ALA A 451 4.04 20.58 2.78
N ARG A 452 3.85 20.67 4.09
CA ARG A 452 2.64 21.18 4.71
C ARG A 452 2.89 22.58 5.29
N ALA A 453 2.13 23.57 4.86
CA ALA A 453 2.06 24.90 5.47
C ALA A 453 0.57 25.25 5.64
N GLY A 454 0.14 25.78 6.79
CA GLY A 454 -1.25 26.24 6.95
C GLY A 454 -2.35 25.22 6.80
N GLY A 455 -2.06 23.95 7.08
CA GLY A 455 -3.01 22.85 6.84
C GLY A 455 -3.16 22.48 5.36
N GLN A 456 -2.46 23.16 4.46
CA GLN A 456 -2.38 22.82 3.04
C GLN A 456 -1.13 21.99 2.75
N VAL A 457 -1.20 21.13 1.74
CA VAL A 457 -0.04 20.40 1.21
C VAL A 457 0.35 20.95 -0.16
N THR A 458 1.59 21.41 -0.26
CA THR A 458 2.25 21.81 -1.51
C THR A 458 3.18 20.69 -1.96
N VAL A 459 3.14 20.34 -3.24
CA VAL A 459 4.18 19.47 -3.83
C VAL A 459 5.19 20.33 -4.57
N LEU A 460 6.45 20.03 -4.37
CA LEU A 460 7.60 20.72 -4.89
C LEU A 460 8.43 19.79 -5.77
N SER A 461 8.97 20.28 -6.88
CA SER A 461 9.87 19.52 -7.77
C SER A 461 11.19 20.21 -8.00
N THR A 462 12.27 19.44 -8.10
CA THR A 462 13.57 19.94 -8.59
C THR A 462 13.55 20.30 -10.09
N LYS A 463 12.53 19.87 -10.83
CA LYS A 463 12.28 20.28 -12.21
C LYS A 463 11.26 21.40 -12.22
N LYS A 464 11.54 22.45 -13.01
CA LYS A 464 10.59 23.55 -13.20
C LYS A 464 9.38 23.05 -13.99
N PRO A 465 8.15 23.12 -13.45
CA PRO A 465 6.99 22.65 -14.18
C PRO A 465 6.58 23.60 -15.30
N THR A 466 5.86 23.05 -16.28
CA THR A 466 5.18 23.84 -17.31
C THR A 466 3.83 24.39 -16.84
N LYS A 467 3.19 23.75 -15.85
CA LYS A 467 1.90 24.17 -15.27
C LYS A 467 1.86 23.80 -13.78
N GLU A 468 1.44 24.75 -12.95
CA GLU A 468 1.14 24.54 -11.54
C GLU A 468 -0.34 24.18 -11.37
N LEU A 469 -0.66 23.30 -10.42
CA LEU A 469 -2.02 22.89 -10.09
C LEU A 469 -2.43 23.49 -8.74
N ASP A 470 -3.45 24.34 -8.75
CA ASP A 470 -4.12 24.76 -7.54
C ASP A 470 -5.38 23.90 -7.35
N LEU A 471 -5.45 23.11 -6.26
CA LEU A 471 -6.63 22.26 -6.00
C LEU A 471 -7.80 23.05 -5.41
N ASP A 472 -7.54 24.24 -4.87
CA ASP A 472 -8.57 25.13 -4.33
C ASP A 472 -9.08 26.11 -5.40
N ALA A 473 -8.33 26.31 -6.49
CA ALA A 473 -8.80 27.05 -7.64
C ALA A 473 -10.12 26.45 -8.16
N PRO A 474 -11.12 27.29 -8.50
CA PRO A 474 -12.33 26.81 -9.16
C PRO A 474 -11.91 26.01 -10.37
N GLN A 475 -12.18 24.70 -10.38
CA GLN A 475 -11.81 23.87 -11.50
C GLN A 475 -12.43 24.47 -12.75
N GLU A 476 -11.58 24.93 -13.68
CA GLU A 476 -12.09 25.42 -14.94
C GLU A 476 -12.94 24.30 -15.55
N PRO A 477 -14.16 24.59 -16.04
CA PRO A 477 -15.11 23.58 -16.50
C PRO A 477 -14.67 22.72 -17.71
N GLY A 478 -13.38 22.67 -18.05
CA GLY A 478 -12.84 21.86 -19.13
C GLY A 478 -11.37 21.50 -18.92
N GLU A 479 -11.11 20.27 -18.48
CA GLU A 479 -9.97 19.44 -18.91
C GLU A 479 -10.07 18.02 -18.32
N GLY A 480 -10.74 17.87 -17.16
CA GLY A 480 -10.94 16.57 -16.49
C GLY A 480 -12.40 16.17 -16.22
N ALA A 481 -13.36 17.08 -16.40
CA ALA A 481 -14.76 16.68 -16.42
C ALA A 481 -14.95 15.75 -17.63
N PRO A 482 -15.62 14.57 -17.49
CA PRO A 482 -16.18 13.92 -18.67
C PRO A 482 -16.95 15.02 -19.41
N PRO A 483 -16.76 15.18 -20.73
CA PRO A 483 -17.36 16.27 -21.49
C PRO A 483 -18.80 16.43 -21.02
N PRO A 484 -19.26 17.67 -20.71
CA PRO A 484 -20.57 17.90 -20.08
C PRO A 484 -21.56 16.99 -20.78
N PRO A 485 -22.36 16.19 -20.03
CA PRO A 485 -23.15 15.10 -20.61
C PRO A 485 -23.78 15.66 -21.85
N ARG A 486 -23.27 15.23 -23.01
CA ARG A 486 -23.60 15.79 -24.31
C ARG A 486 -25.12 15.93 -24.27
N PRO A 487 -25.69 17.16 -24.30
CA PRO A 487 -27.03 17.43 -23.77
C PRO A 487 -27.96 16.31 -24.20
N ALA A 488 -28.32 15.42 -23.24
CA ALA A 488 -28.63 14.00 -23.49
C ALA A 488 -29.05 13.78 -24.94
N PRO A 489 -28.13 13.39 -25.87
CA PRO A 489 -28.12 13.81 -27.27
C PRO A 489 -29.50 13.74 -27.87
N LYS A 490 -30.34 14.78 -27.74
CA LYS A 490 -31.83 14.70 -27.71
C LYS A 490 -32.36 13.27 -27.89
N SER A 491 -32.08 12.35 -26.95
CA SER A 491 -32.03 10.89 -27.20
C SER A 491 -32.32 10.56 -28.67
N GLU A 492 -31.33 10.77 -29.57
CA GLU A 492 -31.57 10.66 -31.01
C GLU A 492 -32.31 9.35 -31.17
N PRO A 493 -33.57 9.37 -31.64
CA PRO A 493 -34.43 8.20 -31.59
C PRO A 493 -33.61 7.04 -32.09
N HIS A 494 -33.42 6.01 -31.25
CA HIS A 494 -32.52 4.90 -31.48
C HIS A 494 -32.47 4.60 -32.99
N ALA A 495 -31.29 4.46 -33.60
CA ALA A 495 -31.24 4.32 -35.05
C ALA A 495 -32.12 3.15 -35.52
N PHE A 496 -32.25 2.10 -34.69
CA PHE A 496 -33.21 1.00 -34.90
C PHE A 496 -34.69 1.34 -34.68
N ALA A 497 -35.05 2.35 -33.88
CA ALA A 497 -36.42 2.87 -33.79
C ALA A 497 -36.86 3.59 -35.09
N ARG A 498 -35.92 4.02 -35.94
CA ARG A 498 -36.20 4.57 -37.27
C ARG A 498 -36.05 3.54 -38.39
N ILE A 499 -35.65 2.31 -38.06
CA ILE A 499 -35.47 1.24 -39.02
C ILE A 499 -36.82 0.59 -39.31
N THR A 500 -37.19 0.55 -40.58
CA THR A 500 -38.40 -0.10 -41.08
C THR A 500 -38.05 -1.43 -41.73
N PRO A 501 -39.03 -2.34 -41.93
CA PRO A 501 -38.82 -3.51 -42.77
C PRO A 501 -38.27 -3.11 -44.14
N GLY A 502 -37.30 -3.87 -44.67
CA GLY A 502 -36.73 -3.59 -45.98
C GLY A 502 -37.80 -3.57 -47.08
N THR A 503 -37.65 -2.67 -48.06
CA THR A 503 -38.51 -2.61 -49.25
C THR A 503 -37.67 -2.42 -50.51
N PRO A 504 -38.18 -2.71 -51.71
CA PRO A 504 -37.48 -2.45 -52.97
C PRO A 504 -37.08 -0.98 -53.20
N SER A 505 -37.78 -0.03 -52.58
CA SER A 505 -37.51 1.41 -52.73
C SER A 505 -36.47 1.94 -51.72
N CYS A 506 -36.00 1.11 -50.79
CA CYS A 506 -35.04 1.52 -49.78
C CYS A 506 -33.64 1.73 -50.38
N LYS A 507 -33.01 2.88 -50.05
CA LYS A 507 -31.66 3.23 -50.51
C LYS A 507 -30.54 2.55 -49.72
N GLU A 508 -30.78 2.27 -48.44
CA GLU A 508 -29.80 1.69 -47.52
C GLU A 508 -30.38 0.41 -46.92
N LEU A 509 -30.11 -0.72 -47.57
CA LEU A 509 -30.59 -2.02 -47.13
C LEU A 509 -29.49 -2.75 -46.36
N PHE A 510 -29.88 -3.37 -45.25
CA PHE A 510 -29.00 -4.27 -44.51
C PHE A 510 -29.79 -5.40 -43.85
N VAL A 511 -29.12 -6.50 -43.58
CA VAL A 511 -29.67 -7.66 -42.89
C VAL A 511 -29.03 -7.75 -41.51
N VAL A 512 -29.85 -7.80 -40.46
CA VAL A 512 -29.38 -8.20 -39.12
C VAL A 512 -29.35 -9.72 -39.08
N LEU A 513 -28.16 -10.29 -38.92
CA LEU A 513 -27.96 -11.73 -38.89
C LEU A 513 -28.11 -12.27 -37.47
N TYR A 514 -27.39 -11.67 -36.50
CA TYR A 514 -27.45 -12.06 -35.08
C TYR A 514 -27.19 -10.90 -34.15
N LYS A 515 -27.73 -11.00 -32.94
CA LYS A 515 -27.30 -10.21 -31.79
C LYS A 515 -26.22 -10.98 -31.03
N LEU A 516 -25.08 -10.35 -30.77
CA LEU A 516 -23.99 -10.99 -30.03
C LEU A 516 -24.28 -10.97 -28.52
N ALA A 517 -23.86 -12.03 -27.83
CA ALA A 517 -23.86 -12.06 -26.37
C ALA A 517 -22.84 -11.05 -25.81
N LYS A 518 -23.10 -10.50 -24.63
CA LYS A 518 -22.17 -9.56 -23.96
C LYS A 518 -20.78 -10.17 -23.70
N VAL A 519 -20.71 -11.48 -23.57
CA VAL A 519 -19.48 -12.26 -23.33
C VAL A 519 -18.76 -12.67 -24.62
N ALA A 520 -19.35 -12.42 -25.80
CA ALA A 520 -18.69 -12.74 -27.06
C ALA A 520 -17.44 -11.88 -27.21
N PRO A 521 -16.28 -12.46 -27.53
CA PRO A 521 -15.04 -11.70 -27.62
C PRO A 521 -15.10 -10.66 -28.76
N PRO A 522 -14.30 -9.59 -28.72
CA PRO A 522 -14.27 -8.57 -29.77
C PRO A 522 -13.97 -9.13 -31.16
N ASP A 523 -13.25 -10.25 -31.24
CA ASP A 523 -12.77 -10.88 -32.45
C ASP A 523 -13.60 -12.09 -32.92
N TYR A 524 -14.76 -12.37 -32.32
CA TYR A 524 -15.63 -13.51 -32.65
C TYR A 524 -15.85 -13.68 -34.16
N ASP A 525 -15.74 -14.91 -34.67
CA ASP A 525 -15.55 -15.21 -36.09
C ASP A 525 -16.76 -15.82 -36.81
N PHE A 526 -17.91 -15.97 -36.13
CA PHE A 526 -19.20 -16.38 -36.71
C PHE A 526 -19.16 -17.69 -37.54
N PRO A 527 -18.69 -18.81 -36.97
CA PRO A 527 -18.37 -20.02 -37.74
C PRO A 527 -19.58 -20.65 -38.43
N LEU A 528 -20.76 -20.63 -37.80
CA LEU A 528 -22.00 -21.18 -38.39
C LEU A 528 -22.46 -20.37 -39.60
N THR A 529 -22.44 -19.04 -39.50
CA THR A 529 -22.83 -18.17 -40.61
C THR A 529 -21.85 -18.27 -41.77
N ARG A 530 -20.55 -18.35 -41.47
CA ARG A 530 -19.52 -18.59 -42.48
C ARG A 530 -19.72 -19.91 -43.24
N ALA A 531 -20.03 -20.99 -42.51
CA ALA A 531 -20.34 -22.27 -43.11
C ALA A 531 -21.60 -22.20 -44.00
N ALA A 532 -22.63 -21.48 -43.56
CA ALA A 532 -23.85 -21.26 -44.34
C ALA A 532 -23.64 -20.40 -45.61
N LEU A 533 -22.66 -19.50 -45.60
CA LEU A 533 -22.34 -18.63 -46.74
C LEU A 533 -21.36 -19.26 -47.75
N LYS A 534 -20.73 -20.38 -47.39
CA LYS A 534 -19.74 -21.06 -48.23
C LYS A 534 -20.38 -21.59 -49.52
N GLY A 535 -19.80 -21.23 -50.66
CA GLY A 535 -20.28 -21.60 -52.00
C GLY A 535 -21.29 -20.61 -52.59
N HIS A 536 -21.84 -19.69 -51.80
CA HIS A 536 -22.87 -18.74 -52.23
C HIS A 536 -22.28 -17.49 -52.90
N THR A 537 -21.52 -17.69 -53.98
CA THR A 537 -20.85 -16.60 -54.71
C THR A 537 -21.81 -15.60 -55.35
N GLU A 538 -23.08 -15.96 -55.54
CA GLU A 538 -24.16 -15.06 -55.96
C GLU A 538 -24.44 -13.95 -54.94
N LEU A 539 -23.99 -14.10 -53.69
CA LEU A 539 -24.01 -13.06 -52.65
C LEU A 539 -22.80 -12.11 -52.76
N SER A 540 -22.03 -12.16 -53.85
CA SER A 540 -20.97 -11.20 -54.12
C SER A 540 -21.52 -9.77 -54.12
N GLY A 541 -20.88 -8.88 -53.38
CA GLY A 541 -21.33 -7.48 -53.19
C GLY A 541 -22.02 -7.23 -51.84
N VAL A 542 -22.31 -8.28 -51.05
CA VAL A 542 -22.69 -8.14 -49.65
C VAL A 542 -21.46 -7.74 -48.81
N LYS A 543 -21.60 -6.70 -47.98
CA LYS A 543 -20.56 -6.26 -47.04
C LYS A 543 -20.95 -6.66 -45.62
N PHE A 544 -20.23 -7.61 -45.02
CA PHE A 544 -20.46 -8.02 -43.64
C PHE A 544 -19.73 -7.10 -42.66
N ALA A 545 -20.37 -6.82 -41.53
CA ALA A 545 -19.82 -5.94 -40.53
C ALA A 545 -20.38 -6.28 -39.15
N GLU A 546 -19.68 -5.83 -38.12
CA GLU A 546 -20.19 -5.79 -36.77
C GLU A 546 -20.58 -4.36 -36.43
N THR A 547 -21.79 -4.15 -35.92
CA THR A 547 -22.31 -2.83 -35.55
C THR A 547 -22.69 -2.79 -34.08
N GLU A 548 -22.77 -1.59 -33.52
CA GLU A 548 -23.23 -1.38 -32.15
C GLU A 548 -24.42 -0.44 -32.10
N GLU A 549 -25.45 -0.85 -31.37
CA GLU A 549 -26.61 -0.03 -31.06
C GLU A 549 -26.96 -0.19 -29.58
N THR A 550 -27.14 0.90 -28.84
CA THR A 550 -27.54 0.87 -27.41
C THR A 550 -26.65 -0.05 -26.54
N GLY A 551 -25.33 -0.07 -26.81
CA GLY A 551 -24.39 -0.92 -26.09
C GLY A 551 -24.53 -2.42 -26.39
N ARG A 552 -25.23 -2.79 -27.47
CA ARG A 552 -25.39 -4.17 -27.94
C ARG A 552 -24.72 -4.31 -29.30
N ARG A 553 -23.93 -5.37 -29.44
CA ARG A 553 -23.23 -5.72 -30.68
C ARG A 553 -24.12 -6.59 -31.57
N TYR A 554 -24.10 -6.32 -32.87
CA TYR A 554 -24.87 -7.03 -33.88
C TYR A 554 -23.96 -7.42 -35.03
N PHE A 555 -24.16 -8.63 -35.57
CA PHE A 555 -23.58 -9.03 -36.84
C PHE A 555 -24.56 -8.71 -37.95
N VAL A 556 -24.15 -7.86 -38.88
CA VAL A 556 -24.99 -7.34 -39.96
C VAL A 556 -24.34 -7.53 -41.32
N ALA A 557 -25.15 -7.41 -42.36
CA ALA A 557 -24.71 -7.46 -43.74
C ALA A 557 -25.38 -6.36 -44.56
N PHE A 558 -24.62 -5.42 -45.10
CA PHE A 558 -25.11 -4.40 -46.02
C PHE A 558 -25.31 -5.00 -47.40
N VAL A 559 -26.48 -4.77 -48.00
CA VAL A 559 -26.87 -5.40 -49.28
C VAL A 559 -27.22 -4.32 -50.32
N PRO A 560 -26.72 -4.42 -51.57
CA PRO A 560 -26.97 -3.43 -52.62
C PRO A 560 -28.40 -3.44 -53.17
N SER A 561 -29.18 -4.49 -52.95
CA SER A 561 -30.55 -4.59 -53.45
C SER A 561 -31.44 -5.43 -52.56
N PHE A 562 -32.75 -5.18 -52.63
CA PHE A 562 -33.76 -5.89 -51.85
C PHE A 562 -33.78 -7.39 -52.18
N SER A 563 -33.69 -7.75 -53.45
CA SER A 563 -33.63 -9.14 -53.89
C SER A 563 -32.41 -9.87 -53.34
N LEU A 564 -31.24 -9.21 -53.32
CA LEU A 564 -30.03 -9.81 -52.75
C LEU A 564 -30.15 -9.97 -51.22
N GLY A 565 -30.77 -9.01 -50.54
CA GLY A 565 -31.11 -9.10 -49.13
C GLY A 565 -32.02 -10.29 -48.80
N GLN A 566 -33.07 -10.51 -49.61
CA GLN A 566 -33.97 -11.66 -49.43
C GLN A 566 -33.26 -12.99 -49.64
N LYS A 567 -32.36 -13.07 -50.65
CA LYS A 567 -31.52 -14.26 -50.87
C LYS A 567 -30.64 -14.53 -49.65
N LEU A 568 -29.95 -13.51 -49.14
CA LEU A 568 -29.09 -13.64 -47.96
C LEU A 568 -29.86 -14.11 -46.72
N VAL A 569 -31.04 -13.52 -46.44
CA VAL A 569 -31.93 -13.94 -45.34
C VAL A 569 -32.26 -15.43 -45.47
N LYS A 570 -32.67 -15.87 -46.66
CA LYS A 570 -33.02 -17.27 -46.92
C LYS A 570 -31.82 -18.21 -46.71
N THR A 571 -30.67 -17.90 -47.33
CA THR A 571 -29.44 -18.70 -47.20
C THR A 571 -29.03 -18.89 -45.75
N VAL A 572 -29.05 -17.83 -44.94
CA VAL A 572 -28.66 -17.89 -43.53
C VAL A 572 -29.70 -18.63 -42.69
N GLN A 573 -30.99 -18.43 -42.97
CA GLN A 573 -32.06 -19.13 -42.25
C GLN A 573 -32.05 -20.65 -42.50
N GLU A 574 -31.72 -21.08 -43.73
CA GLU A 574 -31.57 -22.50 -44.09
C GLU A 574 -30.28 -23.10 -43.51
N GLY A 575 -29.16 -22.37 -43.55
CA GLY A 575 -27.85 -22.85 -43.12
C GLY A 575 -27.58 -22.77 -41.61
N VAL A 576 -28.30 -21.92 -40.87
CA VAL A 576 -28.12 -21.74 -39.42
C VAL A 576 -29.43 -21.96 -38.69
N LYS A 577 -29.61 -23.18 -38.18
CA LYS A 577 -30.81 -23.61 -37.46
C LYS A 577 -31.12 -22.68 -36.28
N GLY A 578 -32.35 -22.16 -36.23
CA GLY A 578 -32.82 -21.26 -35.17
C GLY A 578 -32.45 -19.78 -35.38
N SER A 579 -31.77 -19.43 -36.48
CA SER A 579 -31.55 -18.04 -36.84
C SER A 579 -32.83 -17.38 -37.38
N THR A 580 -32.98 -16.08 -37.10
CA THR A 580 -34.11 -15.25 -37.54
C THR A 580 -33.60 -13.96 -38.19
N PRO A 581 -32.85 -14.05 -39.31
CA PRO A 581 -32.28 -12.87 -39.94
C PRO A 581 -33.38 -11.93 -40.44
N GLN A 582 -33.16 -10.62 -40.30
CA GLN A 582 -34.15 -9.59 -40.65
C GLN A 582 -33.59 -8.62 -41.69
N LEU A 583 -34.25 -8.49 -42.84
CA LEU A 583 -33.93 -7.48 -43.85
C LEU A 583 -34.62 -6.16 -43.51
N LEU A 584 -33.81 -5.12 -43.34
CA LEU A 584 -34.19 -3.84 -42.78
C LEU A 584 -33.78 -2.68 -43.71
N CYS A 585 -34.51 -1.57 -43.61
CA CYS A 585 -34.20 -0.33 -44.29
C CYS A 585 -33.66 0.72 -43.31
N GLY A 586 -32.46 1.22 -43.56
CA GLY A 586 -31.82 2.27 -42.79
C GLY A 586 -30.32 2.07 -42.65
N LYS A 587 -29.71 2.84 -41.75
CA LYS A 587 -28.27 2.80 -41.48
C LYS A 587 -28.03 2.55 -39.98
N PRO A 588 -27.27 1.51 -39.60
CA PRO A 588 -26.85 1.31 -38.21
C PRO A 588 -26.07 2.53 -37.70
N ALA A 589 -26.24 2.88 -36.42
CA ALA A 589 -25.62 4.08 -35.84
C ALA A 589 -24.09 4.04 -35.91
N ARG A 590 -23.49 2.86 -35.69
CA ARG A 590 -22.05 2.67 -35.64
C ARG A 590 -21.63 1.31 -36.19
N THR A 591 -20.64 1.32 -37.08
CA THR A 591 -19.92 0.10 -37.50
C THR A 591 -18.64 -0.01 -36.68
N ASN A 592 -18.50 -1.12 -35.95
CA ASN A 592 -17.33 -1.41 -35.11
C ASN A 592 -16.18 -1.97 -35.94
N ARG A 593 -16.48 -2.90 -36.86
CA ARG A 593 -15.49 -3.48 -37.78
C ARG A 593 -16.14 -4.06 -39.03
N ASP A 594 -15.40 -4.04 -40.13
CA ASP A 594 -15.75 -4.76 -41.35
C ASP A 594 -15.26 -6.21 -41.27
N ILE A 595 -16.06 -7.14 -41.76
CA ILE A 595 -15.74 -8.57 -41.78
C ILE A 595 -15.74 -9.03 -43.24
N ARG A 596 -14.58 -9.35 -43.79
CA ARG A 596 -14.46 -9.85 -45.16
C ARG A 596 -14.55 -11.36 -45.15
N ILE A 597 -15.63 -11.91 -45.72
CA ILE A 597 -15.83 -13.35 -45.86
C ILE A 597 -15.59 -13.71 -47.33
N ASP A 598 -14.65 -14.60 -47.61
CA ASP A 598 -14.52 -15.23 -48.92
C ASP A 598 -15.69 -16.20 -49.10
N LEU A 599 -16.64 -15.84 -49.96
CA LEU A 599 -17.86 -16.63 -50.19
C LEU A 599 -17.57 -17.98 -50.88
N ARG A 600 -16.39 -18.22 -51.45
CA ARG A 600 -16.03 -19.53 -52.02
C ARG A 600 -15.64 -20.51 -50.92
N THR A 601 -14.82 -20.05 -49.98
CA THR A 601 -14.23 -20.89 -48.93
C THR A 601 -15.00 -20.83 -47.61
N GLY A 602 -15.74 -19.75 -47.38
CA GLY A 602 -16.33 -19.37 -46.11
C GLY A 602 -15.32 -18.75 -45.14
N GLU A 603 -14.09 -18.44 -45.54
CA GLU A 603 -13.04 -17.96 -44.63
C GLU A 603 -13.03 -16.45 -44.42
N ILE A 604 -12.62 -16.00 -43.23
CA ILE A 604 -12.40 -14.57 -42.98
C ILE A 604 -11.07 -14.17 -43.60
N VAL A 605 -11.12 -13.26 -44.57
CA VAL A 605 -9.93 -12.64 -45.15
C VAL A 605 -9.46 -11.56 -44.20
N LYS A 606 -8.31 -11.78 -43.55
CA LYS A 606 -7.67 -10.72 -42.75
C LYS A 606 -7.41 -9.53 -43.66
N ALA A 607 -7.79 -8.33 -43.22
CA ALA A 607 -7.36 -7.13 -43.90
C ALA A 607 -5.82 -7.13 -43.85
N ASN A 608 -5.16 -7.08 -45.00
CA ASN A 608 -3.73 -6.75 -45.00
C ASN A 608 -3.61 -5.39 -44.31
N PRO A 609 -2.75 -5.27 -43.28
CA PRO A 609 -2.57 -4.03 -42.53
C PRO A 609 -2.17 -2.86 -43.43
#